data_AF-A0A6H9RUR2-F1
#
_entry.id   AF-A0A6H9RUR2-F1
#
_cell.length_a   1.000
_cell.length_b   1.000
_cell.length_c   1.000
_cell.angle_alpha   90.00
_cell.angle_beta   90.00
_cell.angle_gamma   90.00
#
_symmetry.space_group_name_H-M   'P 1'
#
loop_
_entity.id
_entity.type
_entity.pdbx_description
1 polymer ?
#
loop_
_entity_poly.entity_id
_entity_poly.type
_entity_poly.pdbx_seq_one_letter_code
_entity_poly.pdbx_strand_id
1 'polypeptide(L)'
;TLYTNDIDCGPFISDTLKIDSTGNQLEALVEIYRMMRPGEPPTKDAAETLFNNLFFSPERYDLSAVGRMKFNRRIGRTEIEGSGVLNKDDIVAVLKTLVDIRNGKGIVDDIDHLGNRRVRCVGEMAENQFRVGLVRVERAVKERLSMAE
;
A
#
# COMPACT_ATOMS: atom_id res chain seq x y z
N THR A 1 18.94 15.44 -20.15
CA THR A 1 19.93 15.01 -19.13
C THR A 1 19.28 15.16 -17.78
N LEU A 2 19.36 14.14 -16.91
CA LEU A 2 18.82 14.22 -15.55
C LEU A 2 19.75 15.10 -14.69
N TYR A 3 19.17 15.89 -13.79
CA TYR A 3 19.93 16.62 -12.78
C TYR A 3 20.17 15.71 -11.58
N THR A 4 21.43 15.32 -11.38
CA THR A 4 21.85 14.43 -10.28
C THR A 4 23.16 14.94 -9.69
N ASN A 5 23.28 14.91 -8.37
CA ASN A 5 24.50 15.23 -7.65
C ASN A 5 24.63 14.34 -6.39
N ASP A 6 25.82 14.31 -5.80
CA ASP A 6 26.13 13.45 -4.65
C ASP A 6 25.73 14.04 -3.29
N ILE A 7 25.14 15.24 -3.28
CA ILE A 7 24.91 16.01 -2.06
C ILE A 7 23.43 16.01 -1.68
N ASP A 8 22.56 16.48 -2.57
CA ASP A 8 21.15 16.74 -2.25
C ASP A 8 20.15 16.19 -3.28
N CYS A 9 20.65 15.63 -4.40
CA CYS A 9 19.87 15.06 -5.50
C CYS A 9 20.50 13.77 -6.05
N GLY A 10 20.57 12.71 -5.24
CA GLY A 10 21.20 11.44 -5.64
C GLY A 10 20.49 10.71 -6.81
N PRO A 11 21.23 9.96 -7.64
CA PRO A 11 20.70 9.26 -8.84
C PRO A 11 19.89 7.98 -8.52
N PHE A 12 19.25 7.88 -7.35
CA PHE A 12 18.68 6.62 -6.83
C PHE A 12 17.67 5.95 -7.77
N ILE A 13 16.71 6.73 -8.30
CA ILE A 13 15.72 6.18 -9.23
C ILE A 13 16.35 5.78 -10.55
N SER A 14 17.34 6.55 -11.04
CA SER A 14 18.04 6.21 -12.27
C SER A 14 18.81 4.90 -12.15
N ASP A 15 19.44 4.65 -11.00
CA ASP A 15 20.20 3.42 -10.79
C ASP A 15 19.27 2.22 -10.55
N THR A 16 18.15 2.41 -9.85
CA THR A 16 17.10 1.38 -9.72
C THR A 16 16.52 0.99 -11.09
N LEU A 17 16.26 1.96 -11.98
CA LEU A 17 15.74 1.66 -13.32
C LEU A 17 16.76 0.94 -14.22
N LYS A 18 18.07 1.08 -13.98
CA LYS A 18 19.10 0.34 -14.73
C LYS A 18 19.13 -1.15 -14.39
N ILE A 19 18.75 -1.51 -13.16
CA ILE A 19 18.72 -2.91 -12.70
C ILE A 19 17.35 -3.56 -12.89
N ASP A 20 16.29 -2.77 -13.13
CA ASP A 20 14.95 -3.28 -13.40
C ASP A 20 14.95 -4.05 -14.72
N SER A 21 14.57 -5.33 -14.64
CA SER A 21 14.51 -6.22 -15.80
C SER A 21 13.21 -6.07 -16.59
N THR A 22 12.22 -5.35 -16.07
CA THR A 22 10.90 -5.22 -16.68
C THR A 22 10.83 -4.03 -17.63
N GLY A 23 10.22 -4.21 -18.80
CA GLY A 23 10.11 -3.17 -19.84
C GLY A 23 8.71 -2.58 -20.00
N ASN A 24 7.69 -3.22 -19.43
CA ASN A 24 6.31 -2.78 -19.51
C ASN A 24 5.50 -3.16 -18.27
N GLN A 25 4.29 -2.60 -18.16
CA GLN A 25 3.42 -2.81 -17.00
C GLN A 25 3.05 -4.30 -16.81
N LEU A 26 2.82 -5.04 -17.89
CA LEU A 26 2.43 -6.45 -17.79
C LEU A 26 3.56 -7.30 -17.21
N GLU A 27 4.80 -7.08 -17.67
CA GLU A 27 5.99 -7.75 -17.13
C GLU A 27 6.19 -7.42 -15.64
N ALA A 28 6.04 -6.15 -15.26
CA ALA A 28 6.10 -5.75 -13.85
C ALA A 28 5.04 -6.45 -12.99
N LEU A 29 3.79 -6.53 -13.47
CA LEU A 29 2.71 -7.23 -12.78
C LEU A 29 2.99 -8.73 -12.66
N VAL A 30 3.57 -9.35 -13.70
CA VAL A 30 3.96 -10.76 -13.71
C VAL A 30 5.07 -11.04 -12.71
N GLU A 31 6.08 -10.17 -12.61
CA GLU A 31 7.16 -10.30 -11.61
C GLU A 31 6.63 -10.16 -10.19
N ILE A 32 5.74 -9.19 -9.94
CA ILE A 32 5.05 -9.05 -8.64
C ILE A 32 4.26 -10.33 -8.31
N TYR A 33 3.53 -10.87 -9.29
CA TYR A 33 2.77 -12.11 -9.12
C TYR A 33 3.67 -13.29 -8.74
N ARG A 34 4.79 -13.47 -9.45
CA ARG A 34 5.76 -14.55 -9.19
C ARG A 34 6.37 -14.46 -7.79
N MET A 35 6.66 -13.25 -7.31
CA MET A 35 7.19 -13.03 -5.97
C MET A 35 6.17 -13.38 -4.88
N MET A 36 4.91 -13.02 -5.07
CA MET A 36 3.84 -13.28 -4.10
C MET A 36 3.33 -14.72 -4.13
N ARG A 37 3.38 -15.38 -5.29
CA ARG A 37 2.91 -16.75 -5.54
C ARG A 37 3.96 -17.54 -6.34
N PRO A 38 5.05 -17.96 -5.68
CA PRO A 38 6.11 -18.69 -6.36
C PRO A 38 5.60 -20.04 -6.84
N GLY A 39 5.79 -20.33 -8.13
CA GLY A 39 5.44 -21.61 -8.75
C GLY A 39 4.07 -21.67 -9.43
N GLU A 40 3.18 -20.69 -9.22
CA GLU A 40 1.94 -20.60 -10.00
C GLU A 40 2.19 -19.92 -11.36
N PRO A 41 1.70 -20.47 -12.48
CA PRO A 41 1.84 -19.83 -13.77
C PRO A 41 1.05 -18.50 -13.80
N PRO A 42 1.69 -17.36 -14.09
CA PRO A 42 1.01 -16.06 -14.10
C PRO A 42 0.16 -15.92 -15.38
N THR A 43 -1.10 -15.54 -15.22
CA THR A 43 -1.92 -14.99 -16.30
C THR A 43 -2.08 -13.48 -16.13
N LYS A 44 -2.31 -12.77 -17.24
CA LYS A 44 -2.50 -11.31 -17.22
C LYS A 44 -3.59 -10.91 -16.22
N ASP A 45 -4.76 -11.52 -16.32
CA ASP A 45 -5.92 -11.18 -15.49
C ASP A 45 -5.66 -11.50 -14.02
N ALA A 46 -4.99 -12.62 -13.71
CA ALA A 46 -4.65 -12.98 -12.34
C ALA A 46 -3.65 -12.00 -11.73
N ALA A 47 -2.64 -11.58 -12.50
CA ALA A 47 -1.64 -10.61 -12.05
C ALA A 47 -2.24 -9.22 -11.80
N GLU A 48 -3.06 -8.72 -12.74
CA GLU A 48 -3.78 -7.45 -12.59
C GLU A 48 -4.73 -7.49 -11.39
N THR A 49 -5.51 -8.57 -11.26
CA THR A 49 -6.45 -8.76 -10.14
C THR A 49 -5.73 -8.85 -8.81
N LEU A 50 -4.61 -9.58 -8.73
CA LEU A 50 -3.80 -9.69 -7.51
C LEU A 50 -3.30 -8.31 -7.09
N PHE A 51 -2.67 -7.56 -8.00
CA PHE A 51 -2.10 -6.25 -7.69
C PHE A 51 -3.16 -5.25 -7.25
N ASN A 52 -4.29 -5.18 -7.94
CA ASN A 52 -5.42 -4.33 -7.56
C ASN A 52 -5.93 -4.67 -6.15
N ASN A 53 -6.02 -5.96 -5.83
CA ASN A 53 -6.49 -6.43 -4.54
C ASN A 53 -5.52 -6.19 -3.37
N LEU A 54 -4.24 -5.91 -3.62
CA LEU A 54 -3.26 -5.64 -2.56
C LEU A 54 -3.49 -4.28 -1.90
N PHE A 55 -3.77 -3.25 -2.68
CA PHE A 55 -3.73 -1.86 -2.18
C PHE A 55 -4.93 -1.00 -2.58
N PHE A 56 -5.66 -1.39 -3.63
CA PHE A 56 -6.67 -0.55 -4.27
C PHE A 56 -8.10 -1.08 -4.08
N SER A 57 -8.26 -2.26 -3.50
CA SER A 57 -9.57 -2.85 -3.21
C SER A 57 -10.04 -2.51 -1.79
N PRO A 58 -11.17 -1.79 -1.62
CA PRO A 58 -11.66 -1.37 -0.30
C PRO A 58 -12.12 -2.54 0.58
N GLU A 59 -12.41 -3.69 -0.03
CA GLU A 59 -12.77 -4.91 0.72
C GLU A 59 -11.55 -5.55 1.40
N ARG A 60 -10.34 -5.31 0.86
CA ARG A 60 -9.11 -5.99 1.29
C ARG A 60 -8.09 -5.07 1.94
N TYR A 61 -8.18 -3.77 1.68
CA TYR A 61 -7.24 -2.79 2.18
C TYR A 61 -7.99 -1.58 2.74
N ASP A 62 -7.66 -1.21 3.98
CA ASP A 62 -8.20 -0.01 4.63
C ASP A 62 -7.16 0.55 5.60
N LEU A 63 -6.71 1.77 5.34
CA LEU A 63 -5.86 2.54 6.25
C LEU A 63 -6.58 2.94 7.54
N SER A 64 -7.91 2.91 7.57
CA SER A 64 -8.75 3.57 8.56
C SER A 64 -8.57 5.10 8.59
N ALA A 65 -9.48 5.80 9.25
CA ALA A 65 -9.39 7.25 9.42
C ALA A 65 -8.07 7.69 10.09
N VAL A 66 -7.62 6.95 11.12
CA VAL A 66 -6.38 7.28 11.85
C VAL A 66 -5.15 7.05 10.97
N GLY A 67 -5.11 5.94 10.23
CA GLY A 67 -4.00 5.64 9.33
C GLY A 67 -3.92 6.62 8.18
N ARG A 68 -5.05 7.01 7.57
CA ARG A 68 -5.09 8.04 6.54
C ARG A 68 -4.64 9.41 7.06
N MET A 69 -5.12 9.83 8.23
CA MET A 69 -4.64 11.06 8.88
C MET A 69 -3.12 11.03 9.09
N LYS A 70 -2.59 9.95 9.66
CA LYS A 70 -1.16 9.81 9.94
C LYS A 70 -0.34 9.79 8.66
N PHE A 71 -0.81 9.06 7.65
CA PHE A 71 -0.20 8.99 6.33
C PHE A 71 -0.07 10.39 5.72
N ASN A 72 -1.19 11.11 5.60
CA ASN A 72 -1.21 12.45 4.99
C ASN A 72 -0.27 13.42 5.72
N ARG A 73 -0.31 13.45 7.06
CA ARG A 73 0.60 14.28 7.85
C ARG A 73 2.07 13.93 7.59
N ARG A 74 2.39 12.63 7.48
CA ARG A 74 3.77 12.17 7.30
C ARG A 74 4.37 12.57 5.94
N ILE A 75 3.54 12.61 4.90
CA ILE A 75 3.95 13.05 3.56
C ILE A 75 3.71 14.55 3.31
N GLY A 76 3.40 15.32 4.36
CA GLY A 76 3.27 16.78 4.29
C GLY A 76 1.97 17.30 3.68
N ARG A 77 0.91 16.48 3.61
CA ARG A 77 -0.42 16.90 3.14
C ARG A 77 -1.23 17.58 4.25
N THR A 78 -2.04 18.55 3.85
CA THR A 78 -2.92 19.31 4.76
C THR A 78 -4.22 18.59 5.07
N GLU A 79 -4.68 17.71 4.18
CA GLU A 79 -5.91 16.96 4.36
C GLU A 79 -5.77 15.92 5.47
N ILE A 80 -6.73 15.90 6.40
CA ILE A 80 -6.76 14.95 7.52
C ILE A 80 -7.54 13.68 7.13
N GLU A 81 -8.50 13.82 6.22
CA GLU A 81 -9.37 12.76 5.75
C GLU A 81 -8.98 12.30 4.32
N GLY A 82 -9.52 11.17 3.89
CA GLY A 82 -9.30 10.65 2.55
C GLY A 82 -9.72 9.20 2.42
N SER A 83 -9.49 8.62 1.24
CA SER A 83 -9.80 7.22 0.95
C SER A 83 -9.06 6.25 1.88
N GLY A 84 -9.72 5.16 2.28
CA GLY A 84 -9.10 4.06 3.02
C GLY A 84 -8.10 3.25 2.17
N VAL A 85 -8.27 3.22 0.85
CA VAL A 85 -7.32 2.59 -0.08
C VAL A 85 -6.23 3.56 -0.51
N LEU A 86 -5.08 3.02 -0.94
CA LEU A 86 -4.00 3.82 -1.51
C LEU A 86 -4.38 4.29 -2.92
N ASN A 87 -3.72 5.36 -3.37
CA ASN A 87 -3.71 5.77 -4.77
C ASN A 87 -2.27 5.87 -5.30
N LYS A 88 -2.11 6.14 -6.59
CA LYS A 88 -0.77 6.23 -7.21
C LYS A 88 0.05 7.38 -6.62
N ASP A 89 -0.59 8.52 -6.34
CA ASP A 89 0.07 9.71 -5.80
C ASP A 89 0.56 9.49 -4.36
N ASP A 90 -0.14 8.66 -3.58
CA ASP A 90 0.27 8.22 -2.25
C ASP A 90 1.61 7.49 -2.32
N ILE A 91 1.73 6.50 -3.21
CA ILE A 91 2.94 5.69 -3.37
C ILE A 91 4.10 6.57 -3.85
N VAL A 92 3.85 7.44 -4.84
CA VAL A 92 4.87 8.38 -5.35
C VAL A 92 5.32 9.36 -4.25
N ALA A 93 4.40 9.87 -3.43
CA ALA A 93 4.74 10.78 -2.33
C ALA A 93 5.59 10.09 -1.25
N VAL A 94 5.30 8.82 -0.93
CA VAL A 94 6.14 8.03 -0.01
C VAL A 94 7.54 7.83 -0.57
N LEU A 95 7.66 7.46 -1.85
CA LEU A 95 8.97 7.29 -2.49
C LEU A 95 9.78 8.60 -2.51
N LYS A 96 9.13 9.74 -2.79
CA LYS A 96 9.76 11.07 -2.70
C LYS A 96 10.24 11.36 -1.28
N THR A 97 9.38 11.14 -0.28
CA THR A 97 9.73 11.35 1.13
C THR A 97 10.93 10.49 1.54
N LEU A 98 11.00 9.23 1.08
CA LEU A 98 12.13 8.35 1.35
C LEU A 98 13.43 8.85 0.71
N VAL A 99 13.36 9.29 -0.55
CA VAL A 99 14.50 9.88 -1.26
C VAL A 99 14.96 11.18 -0.60
N ASP A 100 14.02 12.03 -0.15
CA ASP A 100 14.34 13.28 0.54
C ASP A 100 15.09 13.00 1.84
N ILE A 101 14.62 12.05 2.66
CA ILE A 101 15.35 11.65 3.88
C ILE A 101 16.76 11.15 3.54
N ARG A 102 16.90 10.38 2.46
CA ARG A 102 18.21 9.91 2.00
C ARG A 102 19.14 11.04 1.56
N ASN A 103 18.59 12.09 0.95
CA ASN A 103 19.29 13.33 0.58
C ASN A 103 19.49 14.29 1.78
N GLY A 104 19.21 13.85 3.01
CA GLY A 104 19.36 14.68 4.22
C GLY A 104 18.24 15.70 4.43
N LYS A 105 17.17 15.65 3.63
CA LYS A 105 15.99 16.51 3.73
C LYS A 105 14.91 15.78 4.53
N GLY A 106 14.90 16.02 5.84
CA GLY A 106 13.94 15.42 6.77
C GLY A 106 14.59 14.49 7.79
N ILE A 107 13.77 13.81 8.57
CA ILE A 107 14.21 13.00 9.71
C ILE A 107 13.51 11.64 9.63
N VAL A 108 14.21 10.60 10.10
CA VAL A 108 13.64 9.27 10.27
C VAL A 108 12.70 9.28 11.48
N ASP A 109 11.62 8.50 11.39
CA ASP A 109 10.64 8.42 12.46
C ASP A 109 11.18 7.55 13.61
N ASP A 110 10.94 7.99 14.84
CA ASP A 110 11.18 7.19 16.03
C ASP A 110 9.97 6.26 16.28
N ILE A 111 10.24 4.96 16.33
CA ILE A 111 9.23 3.91 16.53
C ILE A 111 8.66 3.93 17.96
N ASP A 112 9.41 4.44 18.94
CA ASP A 112 9.00 4.48 20.34
C ASP A 112 8.28 5.77 20.71
N HIS A 113 8.27 6.75 19.81
CA HIS A 113 7.49 7.97 20.00
C HIS A 113 6.01 7.61 20.19
N LEU A 114 5.41 8.04 21.31
CA LEU A 114 4.02 7.67 21.65
C LEU A 114 3.00 8.14 20.61
N GLY A 115 3.29 9.18 19.84
CA GLY A 115 2.47 9.56 18.69
C GLY A 115 2.34 8.45 17.63
N ASN A 116 3.31 7.54 17.53
CA ASN A 116 3.32 6.39 16.63
C ASN A 116 2.86 5.09 17.32
N ARG A 117 2.58 5.14 18.62
CA ARG A 117 1.98 4.04 19.39
C ARG A 117 0.49 4.32 19.58
N ARG A 118 -0.35 3.30 19.38
CA ARG A 118 -1.80 3.41 19.57
C ARG A 118 -2.27 2.40 20.60
N VAL A 119 -3.03 2.86 21.58
CA VAL A 119 -3.73 2.00 22.54
C VAL A 119 -5.03 1.54 21.90
N ARG A 120 -5.29 0.23 21.91
CA ARG A 120 -6.56 -0.35 21.46
C ARG A 120 -7.37 -0.76 22.67
N CYS A 121 -8.58 -0.21 22.78
CA CYS A 121 -9.52 -0.58 23.84
C CYS A 121 -10.24 -1.88 23.51
N VAL A 122 -10.87 -2.49 24.53
CA VAL A 122 -11.63 -3.75 24.37
C VAL A 122 -12.71 -3.64 23.29
N GLY A 123 -13.41 -2.49 23.22
CA GLY A 123 -14.44 -2.25 22.20
C GLY A 123 -13.91 -2.33 20.77
N GLU A 124 -12.76 -1.70 20.49
CA GLU A 124 -12.13 -1.74 19.15
C GLU A 124 -11.67 -3.16 18.77
N MET A 125 -11.17 -3.92 19.76
CA MET A 125 -10.79 -5.32 19.52
C MET A 125 -12.02 -6.19 19.22
N ALA A 126 -13.09 -6.02 20.00
CA ALA A 126 -14.34 -6.75 19.81
C ALA A 126 -15.01 -6.41 18.48
N GLU A 127 -15.06 -5.12 18.11
CA GLU A 127 -15.58 -4.64 16.83
C GLU A 127 -14.84 -5.28 15.65
N ASN A 128 -13.51 -5.32 15.69
CA ASN A 128 -12.73 -5.95 14.63
C ASN A 128 -13.01 -7.46 14.49
N GLN A 129 -13.15 -8.18 15.61
CA GLN A 129 -13.51 -9.60 15.58
C GLN A 129 -14.93 -9.80 15.02
N PHE A 130 -15.87 -8.95 15.43
CA PHE A 130 -17.25 -9.01 14.93
C PHE A 130 -17.31 -8.73 13.42
N ARG A 131 -16.57 -7.72 12.93
CA ARG A 131 -16.46 -7.40 11.50
C ARG A 131 -15.91 -8.57 10.70
N VAL A 132 -14.85 -9.23 11.18
CA VAL A 132 -14.31 -10.44 10.52
C VAL A 132 -15.36 -11.56 10.47
N GLY A 133 -16.17 -11.71 11.53
CA GLY A 133 -17.31 -12.62 11.54
C GLY A 133 -18.34 -12.28 10.47
N LEU A 134 -18.75 -11.02 10.35
CA LEU A 134 -19.71 -10.55 9.35
C LEU A 134 -19.22 -10.80 7.91
N VAL A 135 -17.96 -10.55 7.61
CA VAL A 135 -17.39 -10.79 6.27
C VAL A 135 -17.49 -12.28 5.88
N ARG A 136 -17.32 -13.20 6.85
CA ARG A 136 -17.49 -14.64 6.59
C ARG A 136 -18.95 -15.00 6.33
N VAL A 137 -19.88 -14.42 7.10
CA VAL A 137 -21.32 -14.64 6.92
C VAL A 137 -21.78 -14.10 5.57
N GLU A 138 -21.36 -12.90 5.21
CA GLU A 138 -21.68 -12.27 3.93
C GLU A 138 -21.29 -13.16 2.75
N ARG A 139 -20.07 -13.73 2.78
CA ARG A 139 -19.61 -14.64 1.74
C ARG A 139 -20.50 -15.88 1.62
N ALA A 140 -20.84 -16.52 2.75
CA ALA A 140 -21.71 -17.70 2.76
C ALA A 140 -23.12 -17.38 2.24
N VAL A 141 -23.64 -16.18 2.54
CA VAL A 141 -24.94 -15.72 2.04
C VAL A 141 -24.90 -15.48 0.54
N LYS A 142 -23.88 -14.77 0.02
CA LYS A 142 -23.69 -14.53 -1.41
C LYS A 142 -23.57 -15.84 -2.20
N GLU A 143 -22.79 -16.80 -1.70
CA GLU A 143 -22.65 -18.13 -2.30
C GLU A 143 -24.01 -18.85 -2.36
N ARG A 144 -24.79 -18.85 -1.27
CA ARG A 144 -26.13 -19.47 -1.26
C ARG A 144 -27.12 -18.82 -2.21
N LEU A 145 -27.15 -17.49 -2.29
CA LEU A 145 -28.06 -16.77 -3.18
C LEU A 145 -27.74 -17.07 -4.65
N SER A 146 -26.45 -17.16 -5.02
CA SER A 146 -26.04 -17.50 -6.38
C SER A 146 -26.37 -18.94 -6.82
N MET A 147 -26.60 -19.85 -5.88
CA MET A 147 -27.03 -21.23 -6.15
C MET A 147 -28.56 -21.38 -6.25
N ALA A 148 -29.30 -20.36 -5.81
CA ALA A 148 -30.76 -20.37 -5.80
C ALA A 148 -31.37 -19.74 -7.08
N GLU A 149 -30.56 -19.03 -7.87
CA GLU A 149 -30.82 -18.68 -9.28
C GLU A 149 -30.26 -19.76 -10.22
#